data_AF-A0A6F8Y1M4-F1
#
_entry.id   AF-A0A6F8Y1M4-F1
#
_cell.length_a   1.000
_cell.length_b   1.000
_cell.length_c   1.000
_cell.angle_alpha   90.00
_cell.angle_beta   90.00
_cell.angle_gamma   90.00
#
_symmetry.space_group_name_H-M   'P 1'
#
loop_
_entity.id
_entity.type
_entity.pdbx_description
1 polymer ?
#
loop_
_entity_poly.entity_id
_entity_poly.type
_entity_poly.pdbx_seq_one_letter_code
_entity_poly.pdbx_strand_id
1 'polypeptide(L)' 'MLQTVVEMDNGFLFLMSISDGSSFAVLAARSCDVGQVGYEMALLVDRVGDALTPAPRTTAGMLG' A
#
# COMPACT_ATOMS: atom_id res chain seq x y z
N MET A 1 -1.62 3.72 10.81
CA MET A 1 -1.02 3.01 9.66
C MET A 1 -0.99 1.54 10.00
N LEU A 2 -1.86 0.75 9.37
CA LEU A 2 -1.89 -0.71 9.54
C LEU A 2 -1.16 -1.30 8.33
N GLN A 3 -0.18 -2.16 8.59
CA GLN A 3 0.49 -2.97 7.58
C GLN A 3 0.04 -4.42 7.77
N THR A 4 -0.38 -5.06 6.69
CA THR A 4 -0.68 -6.49 6.65
C THR A 4 0.41 -7.19 5.85
N VAL A 5 0.92 -8.29 6.38
CA VAL A 5 1.92 -9.13 5.70
C VAL A 5 1.31 -10.51 5.54
N VAL A 6 1.32 -11.02 4.31
CA VAL A 6 0.84 -12.37 3.97
C VAL A 6 2.05 -13.18 3.52
N GLU A 7 2.36 -14.24 4.25
CA GLU A 7 3.34 -15.24 3.81
C GLU A 7 2.68 -16.19 2.79
N MET A 8 3.37 -16.41 1.67
CA MET A 8 2.95 -17.26 0.56
C MET A 8 4.06 -18.27 0.24
N ASP A 9 3.76 -19.33 -0.50
CA ASP A 9 4.75 -20.35 -0.87
C ASP A 9 6.04 -19.78 -1.46
N ASN A 10 5.95 -18.78 -2.34
CA ASN A 10 7.10 -18.21 -3.03
C ASN A 10 7.56 -16.83 -2.52
N GLY A 11 7.01 -16.34 -1.41
CA GLY A 11 7.41 -15.04 -0.90
C GLY A 11 6.37 -14.38 -0.01
N PHE A 12 6.33 -13.05 -0.07
CA PHE A 12 5.52 -12.24 0.84
C PHE A 12 4.76 -11.16 0.07
N LEU A 13 3.50 -10.98 0.44
CA LEU A 13 2.69 -9.84 0.01
C LEU A 13 2.53 -8.88 1.19
N PHE A 14 2.99 -7.66 1.02
CA PHE A 14 2.84 -6.56 1.96
C PHE A 14 1.74 -5.64 1.48
N LEU A 15 0.85 -5.24 2.38
CA LEU A 15 -0.25 -4.31 2.12
C LEU A 15 -0.21 -3.19 3.16
N MET A 16 -0.31 -1.94 2.69
CA MET A 16 -0.35 -0.75 3.54
C MET A 16 -1.40 0.24 3.03
N SER A 17 -2.20 0.79 3.93
CA SER A 17 -3.09 1.91 3.59
C SER A 17 -2.28 3.21 3.52
N ILE A 18 -2.40 3.95 2.42
CA ILE A 18 -1.75 5.27 2.24
C ILE A 18 -2.66 6.38 2.78
N SER A 19 -3.92 6.40 2.29
CA SER A 19 -4.90 7.45 2.56
C SER A 19 -6.32 6.94 2.27
N ASP A 20 -7.33 7.80 2.46
CA ASP A 20 -8.72 7.46 2.18
C ASP A 20 -8.95 7.20 0.69
N GLY A 21 -9.03 5.91 0.36
CA GLY A 21 -9.26 5.42 -1.00
C GLY A 21 -8.02 4.88 -1.70
N SER A 22 -6.89 4.69 -1.00
CA SER A 22 -5.71 4.05 -1.60
C SER A 22 -4.94 3.10 -0.71
N SER A 23 -4.45 2.05 -1.36
CA SER A 23 -3.67 0.97 -0.77
C SER A 23 -2.44 0.72 -1.61
N PHE A 24 -1.33 0.45 -0.93
CA PHE A 24 -0.06 0.11 -1.53
C PHE A 24 0.26 -1.35 -1.26
N ALA A 25 0.64 -2.07 -2.31
CA ALA A 25 0.96 -3.49 -2.24
C ALA A 25 2.35 -3.76 -2.82
N VAL A 26 3.15 -4.56 -2.11
CA VAL A 26 4.47 -5.00 -2.56
C VAL A 26 4.54 -6.52 -2.51
N LEU A 27 4.98 -7.14 -3.60
CA LEU A 27 5.26 -8.57 -3.68
C LEU A 27 6.79 -8.77 -3.64
N ALA A 28 7.27 -9.47 -2.63
CA ALA A 28 8.69 -9.75 -2.44
C ALA A 28 8.97 -11.25 -2.49
N ALA A 29 10.15 -11.61 -3.00
CA ALA A 29 10.61 -13.00 -3.03
C ALA A 29 10.89 -13.53 -1.61
N ARG A 30 10.82 -14.85 -1.41
CA ARG A 30 11.08 -15.48 -0.10
C ARG A 30 12.47 -15.19 0.49
N SER A 31 13.45 -14.85 -0.35
CA SER A 31 14.80 -14.47 0.08
C SER A 31 14.94 -13.01 0.50
N CYS A 32 13.85 -12.23 0.53
CA CYS A 32 13.93 -10.81 0.90
C CYS A 32 14.14 -10.61 2.40
N ASP A 33 14.80 -9.52 2.76
CA ASP A 33 14.75 -9.00 4.13
C ASP A 33 13.41 -8.27 4.33
N VAL A 34 12.52 -8.90 5.09
CA VAL A 34 11.17 -8.39 5.41
C VAL A 34 11.22 -7.03 6.12
N GLY A 35 12.23 -6.81 6.98
CA GLY A 35 12.42 -5.56 7.69
C GLY A 35 12.85 -4.43 6.76
N GLN A 36 13.78 -4.71 5.85
CA GLN A 36 14.21 -3.76 4.83
C GLN A 36 13.07 -3.39 3.86
N VAL A 37 12.31 -4.40 3.40
CA VAL A 37 11.14 -4.16 2.53
C VAL A 37 10.14 -3.26 3.23
N GLY A 38 9.80 -3.54 4.50
CA GLY A 38 8.88 -2.70 5.28
C GLY A 38 9.39 -1.27 5.49
N TYR A 39 10.69 -1.10 5.77
CA TYR A 39 11.29 0.23 5.94
C TYR A 39 11.21 1.08 4.67
N GLU A 40 11.64 0.52 3.53
CA GLU A 40 11.56 1.22 2.23
C GLU A 40 10.10 1.48 1.84
N MET A 41 9.18 0.56 2.17
CA MET A 41 7.74 0.76 1.97
C MET A 41 7.22 1.99 2.72
N ALA A 42 7.54 2.10 4.00
CA ALA A 42 7.12 3.24 4.82
C ALA A 42 7.70 4.55 4.28
N LEU A 43 8.98 4.55 3.90
CA LEU A 43 9.63 5.71 3.31
C LEU A 43 9.02 6.13 1.96
N LEU A 44 8.64 5.16 1.12
CA LEU A 44 7.98 5.43 -0.15
C LEU A 44 6.59 6.02 0.07
N VAL A 45 5.81 5.47 0.99
CA VAL A 45 4.47 5.99 1.31
C VAL A 45 4.55 7.41 1.87
N ASP A 46 5.54 7.70 2.72
CA ASP A 46 5.76 9.06 3.24
C ASP A 46 6.09 10.06 2.12
N ARG A 47 6.90 9.66 1.14
CA ARG A 47 7.34 10.54 0.04
C ARG A 47 6.32 10.70 -1.08
N VAL A 48 5.54 9.66 -1.37
CA VAL A 48 4.72 9.58 -2.57
C VAL A 48 3.23 9.43 -2.23
N GLY A 49 2.88 9.43 -0.94
CA GLY A 49 1.51 9.22 -0.45
C GLY A 49 0.50 10.19 -1.05
N ASP A 50 0.86 11.46 -1.17
CA ASP A 50 -0.01 12.48 -1.80
C ASP A 50 -0.24 12.22 -3.29
N ALA A 51 0.79 11.78 -4.01
CA ALA A 51 0.69 11.44 -5.43
C ALA A 51 -0.07 10.12 -5.68
N LEU A 52 -0.04 9.21 -4.70
CA LEU A 52 -0.79 7.95 -4.71
C LEU A 52 -2.20 8.09 -4.13
N THR A 53 -2.59 9.30 -3.69
CA THR A 53 -3.95 9.59 -3.21
C THR A 53 -4.83 10.02 -4.38
N PRO A 54 -5.77 9.19 -4.84
CA PRO A 54 -6.67 9.54 -5.92
C PRO A 54 -7.61 10.65 -5.47
N ALA A 55 -7.99 11.50 -6.42
CA ALA A 55 -9.04 12.47 -6.16
C ALA A 55 -10.32 11.76 -5.67
N PRO A 56 -11.07 12.36 -4.72
CA PRO A 56 -12.33 11.79 -4.26
C PRO A 56 -13.22 11.45 -5.45
N ARG A 57 -13.71 10.21 -5.51
CA ARG A 57 -14.69 9.81 -6.52
C ARG A 57 -15.95 10.63 -6.27
N THR A 58 -16.15 11.69 -7.03
CA THR A 58 -17.41 12.42 -7.02
C THR A 58 -18.47 11.44 -7.48
N THR A 59 -19.48 11.18 -6.66
CA THR A 59 -20.64 10.38 -7.06
C THR A 59 -21.40 11.15 -8.13
N ALA A 60 -21.01 10.95 -9.40
CA ALA A 60 -21.81 11.36 -10.53
C ALA A 60 -23.10 10.52 -10.53
N GLY A 61 -24.11 10.95 -9.77
CA GLY A 61 -25.41 10.26 -9.75
C GLY A 61 -26.32 10.44 -8.55
N MET A 62 -26.04 11.32 -7.58
CA MET A 62 -27.01 11.62 -6.50
C MET A 62 -27.42 13.09 -6.45
N LEU A 63 -27.75 13.64 -7.62
CA LEU A 63 -28.79 14.66 -7.70
C LEU A 63 -30.12 13.92 -7.92
N GLY A 64 -30.78 13.62 -6.81
CA GLY A 64 -32.18 13.22 -6.73
C GLY A 64 -32.81 13.97 -5.57
#